data_AF-A0A1C0VPC3-F1
#
_entry.id   AF-A0A1C0VPC3-F1
#
_cell.length_a   1.000
_cell.length_b   1.000
_cell.length_c   1.000
_cell.angle_alpha   90.00
_cell.angle_beta   90.00
_cell.angle_gamma   90.00
#
_symmetry.space_group_name_H-M   'P 1'
#
loop_
_entity.id
_entity.type
_entity.pdbx_description
1 polymer ?
#
loop_
_entity_poly.entity_id
_entity_poly.type
_entity_poly.pdbx_seq_one_letter_code
_entity_poly.pdbx_strand_id
1 'polypeptide(L)'
;MFDPQSNSLVGIADLITQDEVIEVKNIQNWKHAVGQIFAYWYYLSLNSNLENKNLIPRVHLFGGNGIDDDRVKLCQALMEKIFEPYTDSILVTYAEESDWEEDEV
;
A
#
# COMPACT_ATOMS: atom_id res chain seq x y z
N MET A 1 -11.96 14.02 12.70
CA MET A 1 -11.99 13.94 14.18
C MET A 1 -11.75 12.48 14.54
N PHE A 2 -10.63 12.16 15.21
CA PHE A 2 -10.32 10.81 15.67
C PHE A 2 -11.16 10.50 16.92
N ASP A 3 -11.85 9.35 16.95
CA ASP A 3 -12.59 8.86 18.12
C ASP A 3 -11.70 7.90 18.94
N PRO A 4 -11.26 8.28 20.14
CA PRO A 4 -10.40 7.45 20.99
C PRO A 4 -11.14 6.26 21.64
N GLN A 5 -12.45 6.10 21.48
CA GLN A 5 -13.23 4.95 21.98
C GLN A 5 -13.46 3.86 20.92
N SER A 6 -13.02 4.08 19.68
CA SER A 6 -13.01 3.08 18.63
C SER A 6 -11.98 1.99 18.95
N ASN A 7 -12.44 0.80 19.37
CA ASN A 7 -11.60 -0.39 19.55
C ASN A 7 -10.97 -0.92 18.24
N SER A 8 -11.23 -0.30 17.08
CA SER A 8 -10.44 -0.55 15.87
C SER A 8 -9.25 0.41 15.85
N LEU A 9 -8.12 -0.03 16.42
CA LEU A 9 -6.82 0.63 16.17
C LEU A 9 -6.39 0.33 14.74
N VAL A 10 -6.97 1.04 13.78
CA VAL A 10 -6.43 1.13 12.43
C VAL A 10 -5.31 2.16 12.51
N GLY A 11 -4.09 1.75 12.20
CA GLY A 11 -2.93 2.65 12.16
C GLY A 11 -3.13 3.81 11.16
N ILE A 12 -2.12 4.66 11.05
CA ILE A 12 -2.13 5.76 10.07
C ILE A 12 -1.49 5.24 8.77
N ALA A 13 -2.21 5.35 7.65
CA ALA A 13 -1.67 5.05 6.33
C ALA A 13 -0.58 6.06 5.95
N ASP A 14 0.45 5.60 5.24
CA ASP A 14 1.57 6.46 4.86
C ASP A 14 1.10 7.61 3.94
N LEU A 15 0.31 7.31 2.90
CA LEU A 15 -0.34 8.33 2.06
C LEU A 15 -1.77 7.94 1.68
N ILE A 16 -2.64 8.94 1.57
CA ILE A 16 -4.00 8.82 1.03
C ILE A 16 -4.18 9.93 0.00
N THR A 17 -4.54 9.56 -1.23
CA THR A 17 -4.86 10.50 -2.31
C THR A 17 -6.38 10.47 -2.57
N GLN A 18 -6.82 11.15 -3.63
CA GLN A 18 -8.20 11.06 -4.08
C GLN A 18 -8.55 9.62 -4.52
N ASP A 19 -7.60 8.92 -5.14
CA ASP A 19 -7.85 7.64 -5.79
C ASP A 19 -7.10 6.47 -5.15
N GLU A 20 -6.06 6.71 -4.35
CA GLU A 20 -5.19 5.66 -3.82
C GLU A 20 -5.06 5.74 -2.30
N VAL A 21 -4.91 4.57 -1.68
CA VAL A 21 -4.27 4.44 -0.36
C VAL A 21 -2.92 3.75 -0.59
N ILE A 22 -1.86 4.30 -0.01
CA ILE A 22 -0.49 3.89 -0.32
C ILE A 22 0.24 3.54 0.98
N GLU A 23 0.88 2.37 0.99
CA GLU A 23 1.79 1.94 2.05
C GLU A 23 3.22 1.82 1.50
N VAL A 24 4.18 2.46 2.17
CA VAL A 24 5.58 2.49 1.78
C VAL A 24 6.42 1.70 2.78
N LYS A 25 7.15 0.71 2.29
CA LYS A 25 8.00 -0.13 3.15
C LYS A 25 9.29 -0.53 2.47
N ASN A 26 10.33 -0.69 3.26
CA ASN A 26 11.51 -1.43 2.81
C ASN A 26 11.08 -2.85 2.40
N ILE A 27 11.66 -3.39 1.34
CA ILE A 27 11.30 -4.68 0.74
C ILE A 27 11.36 -5.84 1.74
N GLN A 28 12.21 -5.78 2.77
CA GLN A 28 12.27 -6.80 3.83
C GLN A 28 10.95 -6.92 4.61
N ASN A 29 10.14 -5.85 4.61
CA ASN A 29 8.87 -5.74 5.32
C ASN A 29 7.65 -5.84 4.40
N TRP A 30 7.79 -6.37 3.18
CA TRP A 30 6.71 -6.42 2.18
C TRP A 30 5.41 -7.09 2.71
N LYS A 31 5.53 -8.16 3.50
CA LYS A 31 4.36 -8.85 4.10
C LYS A 31 3.59 -7.94 5.05
N HIS A 32 4.32 -7.11 5.79
CA HIS A 32 3.72 -6.15 6.70
C HIS A 32 3.00 -5.05 5.92
N ALA A 33 3.57 -4.60 4.80
CA ALA A 33 2.93 -3.64 3.91
C ALA A 33 1.56 -4.14 3.40
N VAL A 34 1.49 -5.41 2.98
CA VAL A 34 0.23 -6.05 2.54
C VAL A 34 -0.81 -6.10 3.67
N GLY A 35 -0.39 -6.42 4.90
CA GLY A 35 -1.31 -6.44 6.05
C GLY A 35 -1.85 -5.05 6.40
N GLN A 36 -0.98 -4.04 6.38
CA GLN A 36 -1.36 -2.65 6.67
C GLN A 36 -2.28 -2.09 5.60
N ILE A 37 -1.93 -2.26 4.31
CA ILE A 37 -2.75 -1.73 3.22
C ILE A 37 -4.15 -2.36 3.20
N PHE A 38 -4.27 -3.65 3.52
CA PHE A 38 -5.57 -4.30 3.69
C PHE A 38 -6.39 -3.68 4.82
N ALA A 39 -5.78 -3.46 5.99
CA ALA A 39 -6.47 -2.86 7.13
C ALA A 39 -6.97 -1.43 6.80
N TYR A 40 -6.13 -0.62 6.15
CA TYR A 40 -6.48 0.75 5.76
C TYR A 40 -7.57 0.77 4.70
N TRP A 41 -7.38 0.03 3.61
CA TRP A 41 -8.36 -0.07 2.54
C TRP A 41 -9.72 -0.55 3.05
N TYR A 42 -9.73 -1.62 3.87
CA TYR A 42 -10.97 -2.15 4.44
C TYR A 42 -11.67 -1.12 5.32
N TYR A 43 -10.96 -0.44 6.22
CA TYR A 43 -11.54 0.57 7.09
C TYR A 43 -12.09 1.77 6.31
N LEU A 44 -11.37 2.24 5.29
CA LEU A 44 -11.79 3.34 4.43
C LEU A 44 -13.00 2.94 3.57
N SER A 45 -13.07 1.70 3.09
CA SER A 45 -14.19 1.18 2.30
C SER A 45 -15.52 1.16 3.07
N LEU A 46 -15.47 1.02 4.41
CA LEU A 46 -16.65 0.98 5.27
C LEU A 46 -17.19 2.39 5.64
N ASN A 47 -16.38 3.43 5.46
CA ASN A 47 -16.76 4.79 5.85
C ASN A 47 -17.59 5.47 4.76
N SER A 48 -18.91 5.57 4.98
CA SER A 48 -19.87 6.16 4.03
C SER A 48 -19.68 7.64 3.73
N ASN A 49 -18.88 8.36 4.53
CA ASN A 49 -18.65 9.81 4.41
C ASN A 49 -17.41 10.18 3.62
N LEU A 50 -16.58 9.20 3.23
CA LEU A 50 -15.50 9.43 2.28
C LEU A 50 -16.09 9.26 0.89
N GLU A 51 -16.06 10.32 0.07
CA GLU A 51 -16.47 10.28 -1.34
C GLU A 51 -15.70 9.21 -2.14
N ASN A 52 -14.59 8.70 -1.59
CA ASN A 52 -13.67 7.75 -2.20
C ASN A 52 -14.03 6.30 -1.88
N LYS A 53 -15.21 5.84 -2.31
CA LYS A 53 -15.64 4.44 -2.12
C LYS A 53 -14.77 3.38 -2.82
N ASN A 54 -13.82 3.81 -3.66
CA ASN A 54 -13.01 2.95 -4.52
C ASN A 54 -11.51 3.31 -4.45
N LEU A 55 -10.98 3.58 -3.25
CA LEU A 55 -9.52 3.77 -3.13
C LEU A 55 -8.79 2.52 -3.61
N ILE A 56 -7.82 2.74 -4.48
CA ILE A 56 -6.89 1.77 -5.04
C ILE A 56 -5.84 1.45 -3.99
N PRO A 57 -5.74 0.20 -3.49
CA PRO A 57 -4.68 -0.16 -2.57
C PRO A 57 -3.35 -0.31 -3.33
N ARG A 58 -2.34 0.41 -2.87
CA ARG A 58 -0.99 0.41 -3.45
C ARG A 58 0.08 0.14 -2.40
N VAL A 59 1.06 -0.67 -2.77
CA VAL A 59 2.27 -0.89 -1.98
C VAL A 59 3.47 -0.35 -2.76
N HIS A 60 4.29 0.48 -2.11
CA HIS A 60 5.57 0.92 -2.63
C HIS A 60 6.70 0.28 -1.84
N LEU A 61 7.55 -0.50 -2.51
CA LEU A 61 8.69 -1.19 -1.92
C LEU A 61 10.01 -0.51 -2.30
N PHE A 62 10.97 -0.44 -1.39
CA PHE A 62 12.31 0.08 -1.67
C PHE A 62 13.41 -0.79 -1.05
N GLY A 63 14.63 -0.76 -1.61
CA GLY A 63 15.82 -1.42 -1.05
C GLY A 63 15.99 -2.90 -1.40
N GLY A 64 15.77 -3.27 -2.66
CA GLY A 64 15.92 -4.62 -3.24
C GLY A 64 16.76 -4.65 -4.53
N ASN A 65 16.61 -5.70 -5.33
CA ASN A 65 17.39 -5.90 -6.56
C ASN A 65 16.61 -5.51 -7.84
N GLY A 66 15.79 -4.46 -7.79
CA GLY A 66 14.93 -4.07 -8.91
C GLY A 66 13.60 -4.81 -8.97
N ILE A 67 12.85 -4.60 -10.05
CA ILE A 67 11.52 -5.19 -10.27
C ILE A 67 11.51 -6.72 -10.31
N ASP A 68 12.66 -7.34 -10.58
CA ASP A 68 12.81 -8.78 -10.67
C ASP A 68 12.94 -9.50 -9.33
N ASP A 69 13.01 -8.76 -8.22
CA ASP A 69 13.08 -9.32 -6.88
C ASP A 69 11.87 -10.21 -6.56
N ASP A 70 12.13 -11.45 -6.13
CA ASP A 70 11.08 -12.43 -5.80
C ASP A 70 10.09 -11.89 -4.76
N ARG A 71 10.51 -10.98 -3.88
CA ARG A 71 9.64 -10.38 -2.87
C ARG A 71 8.66 -9.38 -3.48
N VAL A 72 9.04 -8.65 -4.53
CA VAL A 72 8.12 -7.80 -5.30
C VAL A 72 7.06 -8.67 -5.97
N LYS A 73 7.49 -9.75 -6.65
CA LYS A 73 6.60 -10.71 -7.31
C LYS A 73 5.62 -11.37 -6.32
N LEU A 74 6.11 -11.79 -5.15
CA LEU A 74 5.28 -12.36 -4.10
C LEU A 74 4.32 -11.34 -3.48
N CYS A 75 4.77 -10.10 -3.28
CA CYS A 75 3.90 -9.02 -2.80
C CYS A 75 2.76 -8.77 -3.79
N GLN A 76 3.08 -8.68 -5.08
CA GLN A 76 2.09 -8.48 -6.13
C GLN A 76 1.08 -9.63 -6.20
N ALA A 77 1.54 -10.87 -6.27
CA ALA A 77 0.66 -12.04 -6.30
C ALA A 77 -0.26 -12.12 -5.07
N LEU A 78 0.23 -11.73 -3.89
CA LEU A 78 -0.57 -11.72 -2.67
C LEU A 78 -1.59 -10.57 -2.66
N MET A 79 -1.21 -9.38 -3.11
CA MET A 79 -2.13 -8.25 -3.29
C MET A 79 -3.26 -8.65 -4.25
N GLU A 80 -2.93 -9.22 -5.41
CA GLU A 80 -3.91 -9.74 -6.38
C GLU A 80 -4.88 -10.71 -5.72
N LYS A 81 -4.36 -11.66 -4.93
CA LYS A 81 -5.18 -12.66 -4.25
C LYS A 81 -6.11 -12.09 -3.18
N ILE A 82 -5.64 -11.13 -2.39
CA ILE A 82 -6.38 -10.57 -1.25
C ILE A 82 -7.50 -9.65 -1.70
N PHE A 83 -7.24 -8.85 -2.74
CA PHE A 83 -8.19 -7.84 -3.19
C PHE A 83 -9.14 -8.35 -4.27
N GLU A 84 -8.96 -9.55 -4.83
CA GLU A 84 -9.89 -10.16 -5.79
C GLU A 84 -11.32 -10.27 -5.19
N PRO A 85 -12.41 -9.85 -5.89
CA PRO A 85 -12.49 -9.38 -7.28
C PRO A 85 -12.43 -7.85 -7.45
N TYR A 86 -12.08 -7.09 -6.43
CA TYR A 86 -12.10 -5.62 -6.41
C TYR A 86 -10.93 -4.97 -7.20
N THR A 87 -10.34 -5.69 -8.16
CA THR A 87 -8.90 -5.61 -8.55
C THR A 87 -8.59 -5.01 -9.92
N ASP A 88 -9.40 -4.10 -10.47
CA ASP A 88 -8.98 -3.42 -11.71
C ASP A 88 -7.76 -2.50 -11.49
N SER A 89 -7.35 -2.27 -10.24
CA SER A 89 -6.38 -1.26 -9.89
C SER A 89 -5.70 -1.58 -8.55
N ILE A 90 -4.74 -2.50 -8.54
CA ILE A 90 -3.78 -2.65 -7.45
C ILE A 90 -2.38 -2.46 -8.00
N LEU A 91 -1.54 -1.76 -7.25
CA LEU A 91 -0.21 -1.37 -7.71
C LEU A 91 0.85 -1.80 -6.71
N VAL A 92 1.85 -2.53 -7.19
CA VAL A 92 3.12 -2.70 -6.48
C VAL A 92 4.16 -1.94 -7.28
N THR A 93 4.76 -0.93 -6.66
CA THR A 93 5.81 -0.12 -7.30
C THR A 93 7.11 -0.25 -6.51
N TYR A 94 8.22 -0.07 -7.20
CA TYR A 94 9.56 -0.25 -6.65
C TYR A 94 10.46 0.91 -7.06
N ALA A 95 11.36 1.34 -6.17
CA ALA A 95 12.42 2.31 -6.45
C ALA A 95 13.79 1.64 -6.31
N GLU A 96 14.61 1.72 -7.37
CA GLU A 96 15.99 1.22 -7.39
C GLU A 96 16.91 2.14 -6.56
N GLU A 97 18.02 1.60 -6.03
CA GLU A 97 19.00 2.42 -5.30
C GLU A 97 19.60 3.52 -6.20
N SER A 98 19.73 3.26 -7.50
CA SER A 98 20.19 4.24 -8.50
C SER A 98 19.25 5.42 -8.70
N ASP A 99 17.97 5.29 -8.34
CA ASP A 99 16.99 6.38 -8.50
C ASP A 99 17.25 7.54 -7.51
N TRP A 100 18.12 7.34 -6.51
CA TRP A 100 18.46 8.33 -5.49
C TRP A 100 19.78 9.06 -5.76
N GLU A 101 20.58 8.60 -6.73
CA GLU A 101 21.91 9.17 -7.02
C GLU A 101 21.87 10.29 -8.08
N GLU A 102 20.74 10.53 -8.75
CA GLU A 102 20.63 11.56 -9.81
C GLU A 102 20.30 12.98 -9.30
N ASP A 103 20.01 13.16 -8.01
CA ASP A 103 19.59 14.46 -7.45
C ASP A 103 20.69 15.24 -6.68
N GLU A 104 21.94 14.76 -6.68
CA GLU A 104 23.09 15.54 -6.17
C GLU A 104 23.73 16.38 -7.30
N VAL A 105 23.10 17.50 -7.67
CA VAL A 105 23.69 18.54 -8.56
C VAL A 105 23.57 19.94 -7.95
#